data_AF-A0A1I4NS68-F1
#
_entry.id   AF-A0A1I4NS68-F1
#
_cell.length_a   1.000
_cell.length_b   1.000
_cell.length_c   1.000
_cell.angle_alpha   90.00
_cell.angle_beta   90.00
_cell.angle_gamma   90.00
#
_symmetry.space_group_name_H-M   'P 1'
#
loop_
_entity.id
_entity.type
_entity.pdbx_description
1 polymer ?
#
loop_
_entity_poly.entity_id
_entity_poly.type
_entity_poly.pdbx_seq_one_letter_code
_entity_poly.pdbx_strand_id
1 'polypeptide(L)'
;MKCARCDEKLCREGKDCAGITDNIDYSGDELGSMRTSAAIEARYYMEKTRLEEIILYAKEMGYKRLGLAFCVGMEKEAEVIQKILEKYFDVYSVCCKVSAISKEDYGLEKLHPDSFDPTCNPIGQAMLLGKKDTQLNLIIGLCIGHDILFTQHSAAPVTTFIVKDRVLAHNPAGAIYSGYYLKKTFGIDE
;
A
#
# COMPACT_ATOMS: atom_id res chain seq x y z
N MET A 1 -16.75 3.91 -18.05
CA MET A 1 -17.76 3.11 -17.31
C MET A 1 -17.96 3.72 -15.92
N LYS A 2 -19.15 3.58 -15.31
CA LYS A 2 -19.46 4.09 -13.95
C LYS A 2 -19.86 2.94 -13.01
N CYS A 3 -19.03 1.91 -12.91
CA CYS A 3 -19.36 0.65 -12.23
C CYS A 3 -19.74 0.80 -10.75
N ALA A 4 -19.22 1.82 -10.05
CA ALA A 4 -19.57 2.11 -8.67
C ALA A 4 -21.06 2.47 -8.45
N ARG A 5 -21.79 2.84 -9.51
CA ARG A 5 -23.23 3.18 -9.48
C ARG A 5 -24.09 2.19 -10.26
N CYS A 6 -23.58 0.98 -10.53
CA CYS A 6 -24.31 -0.05 -11.27
C CYS A 6 -25.17 -0.88 -10.30
N ASP A 7 -26.47 -0.90 -10.54
CA ASP A 7 -27.45 -1.65 -9.73
C ASP A 7 -27.56 -3.12 -10.16
N GLU A 8 -27.39 -3.42 -11.46
CA GLU A 8 -27.62 -4.76 -12.01
C GLU A 8 -26.54 -5.79 -11.61
N LYS A 9 -25.28 -5.36 -11.49
CA LYS A 9 -24.12 -6.18 -11.08
C LYS A 9 -23.97 -7.57 -11.76
N LEU A 10 -24.45 -7.70 -12.99
CA LEU A 10 -24.42 -8.94 -13.79
C LEU A 10 -23.01 -9.53 -14.02
N CYS A 11 -21.93 -8.77 -13.78
CA CYS A 11 -20.57 -9.30 -13.83
C CYS A 11 -20.33 -10.41 -12.78
N ARG A 12 -21.09 -10.43 -11.69
CA ARG A 12 -21.09 -11.52 -10.69
C ARG A 12 -21.66 -12.83 -11.24
N GLU A 13 -22.43 -12.74 -12.33
CA GLU A 13 -23.05 -13.86 -13.03
C GLU A 13 -22.31 -14.19 -14.34
N GLY A 14 -21.13 -13.60 -14.57
CA GLY A 14 -20.29 -13.88 -15.72
C GLY A 14 -20.50 -12.97 -16.93
N LYS A 15 -21.30 -11.89 -16.82
CA LYS A 15 -21.41 -10.90 -17.91
C LYS A 15 -20.11 -10.09 -18.03
N ASP A 16 -19.50 -10.13 -19.21
CA ASP A 16 -18.45 -9.17 -19.59
C ASP A 16 -19.09 -7.82 -19.96
N CYS A 17 -19.18 -6.93 -18.98
CA CYS A 17 -19.78 -5.62 -19.16
C CYS A 17 -19.00 -4.69 -20.11
N ALA A 18 -17.72 -4.98 -20.38
CA ALA A 18 -16.84 -4.13 -21.17
C ALA A 18 -16.43 -4.74 -22.52
N GLY A 19 -16.69 -6.03 -22.72
CA GLY A 19 -16.28 -6.77 -23.92
C GLY A 19 -14.75 -6.90 -24.03
N ILE A 20 -14.04 -7.01 -22.90
CA ILE A 20 -12.57 -7.03 -22.85
C ILE A 20 -12.00 -8.37 -22.41
N THR A 21 -12.82 -9.38 -22.08
CA THR A 21 -12.35 -10.65 -21.52
C THR A 21 -11.31 -11.31 -22.41
N ASP A 22 -11.53 -11.31 -23.73
CA ASP A 22 -10.62 -11.90 -24.71
C ASP A 22 -9.26 -11.15 -24.82
N ASN A 23 -9.17 -9.93 -24.27
CA ASN A 23 -7.95 -9.11 -24.27
C ASN A 23 -7.16 -9.23 -22.94
N ILE A 24 -7.63 -10.04 -21.99
CA ILE A 24 -6.99 -10.22 -20.69
C ILE A 24 -6.35 -11.61 -20.64
N ASP A 25 -5.02 -11.64 -20.52
CA ASP A 25 -4.27 -12.87 -20.32
C ASP A 25 -3.39 -12.73 -19.07
N TYR A 26 -3.52 -13.68 -18.14
CA TYR A 26 -2.68 -13.75 -16.95
C TYR A 26 -1.69 -14.90 -17.12
N SER A 27 -0.40 -14.55 -17.13
CA SER A 27 0.69 -15.52 -17.24
C SER A 27 1.82 -15.21 -16.25
N GLY A 28 2.79 -16.13 -16.12
CA GLY A 28 3.95 -15.95 -15.26
C GLY A 28 3.61 -15.57 -13.81
N ASP A 29 4.31 -14.55 -13.30
CA ASP A 29 4.15 -14.06 -11.93
C ASP A 29 2.77 -13.44 -11.66
N GLU A 30 2.12 -12.87 -12.68
CA GLU A 30 0.78 -12.29 -12.54
C GLU A 30 -0.27 -13.38 -12.27
N LEU A 31 -0.20 -14.49 -13.01
CA LEU A 31 -1.03 -15.67 -12.76
C LEU A 31 -0.70 -16.31 -11.41
N GLY A 32 0.58 -16.37 -11.05
CA GLY A 32 1.02 -16.85 -9.73
C GLY A 32 0.43 -16.03 -8.59
N SER A 33 0.47 -14.71 -8.71
CA SER A 33 -0.11 -13.75 -7.76
C SER A 33 -1.63 -13.92 -7.64
N MET A 34 -2.33 -14.05 -8.77
CA MET A 34 -3.78 -14.24 -8.79
C MET A 34 -4.19 -15.56 -8.12
N ARG A 35 -3.50 -16.67 -8.47
CA ARG A 35 -3.76 -17.99 -7.87
C ARG A 35 -3.51 -17.99 -6.37
N THR A 36 -2.41 -17.37 -5.93
CA THR A 36 -2.07 -17.27 -4.51
C THR A 36 -3.13 -16.49 -3.75
N SER A 37 -3.54 -15.32 -4.27
CA SER A 37 -4.58 -14.49 -3.65
C SER A 37 -5.91 -15.24 -3.51
N ALA A 38 -6.37 -15.88 -4.59
CA ALA A 38 -7.61 -16.65 -4.60
C ALA A 38 -7.55 -17.86 -3.64
N ALA A 39 -6.40 -18.53 -3.55
CA ALA A 39 -6.21 -19.65 -2.64
C ALA A 39 -6.24 -19.21 -1.17
N ILE A 40 -5.64 -18.06 -0.83
CA ILE A 40 -5.68 -17.52 0.53
C ILE A 40 -7.11 -17.15 0.91
N GLU A 41 -7.83 -16.42 0.04
CA GLU A 41 -9.23 -16.06 0.26
C GLU A 41 -10.08 -17.31 0.51
N ALA A 42 -10.00 -18.31 -0.37
CA ALA A 42 -10.82 -19.51 -0.27
C ALA A 42 -10.51 -20.38 0.97
N ARG A 43 -9.24 -20.45 1.39
CA ARG A 43 -8.81 -21.31 2.50
C ARG A 43 -8.95 -20.66 3.87
N TYR A 44 -8.93 -19.32 3.94
CA TYR A 44 -8.85 -18.56 5.18
C TYR A 44 -9.88 -17.43 5.27
N TYR A 45 -11.01 -17.59 4.57
CA TYR A 45 -12.07 -16.59 4.50
C TYR A 45 -12.53 -16.17 5.91
N MET A 46 -12.34 -14.89 6.24
CA MET A 46 -12.64 -14.31 7.55
C MET A 46 -11.86 -14.90 8.75
N GLU A 47 -10.76 -15.61 8.51
CA GLU A 47 -9.95 -16.23 9.56
C GLU A 47 -8.62 -15.53 9.81
N LYS A 48 -8.06 -14.86 8.80
CA LYS A 48 -6.73 -14.27 8.83
C LYS A 48 -6.76 -12.76 8.76
N THR A 49 -5.88 -12.14 9.55
CA THR A 49 -5.62 -10.70 9.45
C THR A 49 -4.83 -10.39 8.17
N ARG A 50 -4.89 -9.15 7.69
CA ARG A 50 -4.09 -8.71 6.52
C ARG A 50 -2.59 -8.97 6.69
N LEU A 51 -2.04 -8.85 7.91
CA LEU A 51 -0.62 -9.14 8.15
C LEU A 51 -0.33 -10.64 7.98
N GLU A 52 -1.21 -11.51 8.47
CA GLU A 52 -1.09 -12.95 8.25
C GLU A 52 -1.27 -13.32 6.77
N GLU A 53 -2.21 -12.69 6.06
CA GLU A 53 -2.38 -12.87 4.61
C GLU A 53 -1.11 -12.50 3.85
N ILE A 54 -0.44 -11.38 4.21
CA ILE A 54 0.84 -11.00 3.60
C ILE A 54 1.92 -12.07 3.85
N ILE A 55 1.99 -12.62 5.07
CA ILE A 55 2.95 -13.68 5.39
C ILE A 55 2.66 -14.94 4.56
N LEU A 56 1.39 -15.35 4.44
CA LEU A 56 0.98 -16.49 3.63
C LEU A 56 1.28 -16.26 2.15
N TYR A 57 0.91 -15.10 1.63
CA TYR A 57 1.13 -14.69 0.25
C TYR A 57 2.61 -14.69 -0.11
N ALA A 58 3.45 -14.03 0.69
CA ALA A 58 4.89 -13.99 0.45
C ALA A 58 5.54 -15.38 0.51
N LYS A 59 5.06 -16.28 1.40
CA LYS A 59 5.54 -17.68 1.45
C LYS A 59 5.16 -18.45 0.18
N GLU A 60 3.90 -18.38 -0.25
CA GLU A 60 3.41 -19.09 -1.43
C GLU A 60 4.07 -18.59 -2.72
N MET A 61 4.29 -17.28 -2.82
CA MET A 61 5.06 -16.66 -3.92
C MET A 61 6.56 -16.97 -3.87
N GLY A 62 7.04 -17.66 -2.84
CA GLY A 62 8.46 -18.02 -2.70
C GLY A 62 9.38 -16.85 -2.35
N TYR A 63 8.83 -15.71 -1.91
CA TYR A 63 9.61 -14.54 -1.54
C TYR A 63 10.50 -14.81 -0.32
N LYS A 64 11.70 -14.25 -0.36
CA LYS A 64 12.72 -14.34 0.70
C LYS A 64 13.06 -12.98 1.28
N ARG A 65 13.04 -11.94 0.44
CA ARG A 65 13.39 -10.57 0.84
C ARG A 65 12.18 -9.65 0.76
N LEU A 66 11.82 -9.03 1.88
CA LEU A 66 10.72 -8.06 1.96
C LEU A 66 11.26 -6.66 2.27
N GLY A 67 10.61 -5.64 1.72
CA GLY A 67 10.94 -4.24 1.99
C GLY A 67 9.84 -3.52 2.75
N LEU A 68 10.20 -2.64 3.67
CA LEU A 68 9.28 -1.74 4.38
C LEU A 68 9.64 -0.30 4.04
N ALA A 69 8.74 0.41 3.37
CA ALA A 69 8.85 1.85 3.17
C ALA A 69 7.92 2.55 4.17
N PHE A 70 8.51 3.22 5.17
CA PHE A 70 7.73 3.76 6.28
C PHE A 70 7.95 5.25 6.48
N CYS A 71 6.96 5.93 7.05
CA CYS A 71 7.14 7.30 7.50
C CYS A 71 7.75 7.35 8.90
N VAL A 72 8.60 8.35 9.18
CA VAL A 72 9.13 8.63 10.52
C VAL A 72 8.03 8.71 11.61
N GLY A 73 6.84 9.21 11.28
CA GLY A 73 5.70 9.24 12.21
C GLY A 73 5.05 7.89 12.49
N MET A 74 5.54 6.81 11.89
CA MET A 74 5.04 5.42 11.99
C MET A 74 6.17 4.45 12.38
N GLU A 75 7.24 4.95 13.00
CA GLU A 75 8.44 4.16 13.29
C GLU A 75 8.16 2.97 14.20
N LYS A 76 7.26 3.13 15.18
CA LYS A 76 6.91 2.08 16.15
C LYS A 76 6.13 0.96 15.47
N GLU A 77 5.17 1.31 14.62
CA GLU A 77 4.42 0.36 13.82
C GLU A 77 5.36 -0.39 12.87
N ALA A 78 6.25 0.33 12.19
CA ALA A 78 7.23 -0.27 11.30
C ALA A 78 8.16 -1.25 12.03
N GLU A 79 8.64 -0.90 13.24
CA GLU A 79 9.48 -1.77 14.06
C GLU A 79 8.75 -3.06 14.47
N VAL A 80 7.50 -2.96 14.93
CA VAL A 80 6.70 -4.14 15.30
C VAL A 80 6.46 -5.05 14.10
N ILE A 81 6.09 -4.47 12.95
CA ILE A 81 5.87 -5.22 11.72
C ILE A 81 7.15 -5.91 11.27
N GLN A 82 8.28 -5.20 11.28
CA GLN A 82 9.59 -5.76 10.93
C GLN A 82 9.92 -6.97 11.80
N LYS A 83 9.83 -6.85 13.13
CA LYS A 83 10.09 -7.95 14.07
C LYS A 83 9.21 -9.19 13.82
N ILE A 84 7.97 -8.99 13.36
CA ILE A 84 7.07 -10.09 13.02
C ILE A 84 7.52 -10.77 11.72
N LEU A 85 7.81 -9.98 10.68
CA LEU A 85 8.18 -10.49 9.37
C LEU A 85 9.58 -11.13 9.35
N GLU A 86 10.53 -10.64 10.15
CA GLU A 86 11.88 -11.20 10.30
C GLU A 86 11.91 -12.63 10.84
N LYS A 87 10.79 -13.11 11.41
CA LYS A 87 10.64 -14.53 11.78
C LYS A 87 10.53 -15.46 10.56
N TYR A 88 10.29 -14.91 9.37
CA TYR A 88 9.97 -15.68 8.17
C TYR A 88 10.78 -15.27 6.94
N PHE A 89 11.29 -14.03 6.90
CA PHE A 89 11.93 -13.42 5.73
C PHE A 89 13.12 -12.56 6.12
N ASP A 90 13.99 -12.26 5.16
CA ASP A 90 14.98 -11.18 5.28
C ASP A 90 14.27 -9.84 5.03
N VAL A 91 14.19 -8.99 6.05
CA VAL A 91 13.43 -7.74 5.98
C VAL A 91 14.36 -6.53 5.95
N TYR A 92 14.13 -5.63 5.01
CA TYR A 92 14.83 -4.35 4.91
C TYR A 92 13.84 -3.21 5.09
N SER A 93 14.18 -2.18 5.84
CA SER A 93 13.30 -1.02 6.04
C SER A 93 14.00 0.29 5.70
N VAL A 94 13.24 1.24 5.16
CA VAL A 94 13.74 2.56 4.78
C VAL A 94 12.76 3.64 5.22
N CYS A 95 13.26 4.58 6.05
CA CYS A 95 12.50 5.73 6.53
C CYS A 95 12.28 6.77 5.43
N CYS A 96 11.14 7.47 5.45
CA CYS A 96 10.80 8.49 4.46
C CYS A 96 11.78 9.66 4.40
N LYS A 97 12.53 9.94 5.48
CA LYS A 97 13.52 11.02 5.53
C LYS A 97 14.92 10.57 5.07
N VAL A 98 15.02 9.38 4.47
CA VAL A 98 16.27 8.88 3.92
C VAL A 98 16.85 9.91 2.93
N SER A 99 18.16 10.13 3.03
CA SER A 99 18.93 11.16 2.31
C SER A 99 18.90 12.58 2.87
N ALA A 100 18.05 12.90 3.87
CA ALA A 100 18.05 14.21 4.55
C ALA A 100 18.09 15.41 3.58
N ILE A 101 17.29 15.35 2.51
CA ILE A 101 17.21 16.40 1.50
C ILE A 101 16.45 17.60 2.09
N SER A 102 16.98 18.82 1.93
CA SER A 102 16.28 20.01 2.42
C SER A 102 15.05 20.28 1.57
N LYS A 103 13.95 20.71 2.20
CA LYS A 103 12.80 21.23 1.46
C LYS A 103 13.13 22.46 0.63
N GLU A 104 14.12 23.25 1.06
CA GLU A 104 14.56 24.47 0.38
C GLU A 104 15.15 24.17 -1.00
N ASP A 105 15.84 23.02 -1.15
CA ASP A 105 16.45 22.56 -2.42
C ASP A 105 15.40 22.41 -3.54
N TYR A 106 14.13 22.23 -3.16
CA TYR A 106 13.00 22.03 -4.06
C TYR A 106 11.90 23.10 -3.90
N GLY A 107 12.15 24.18 -3.15
CA GLY A 107 11.17 25.24 -2.91
C GLY A 107 9.89 24.75 -2.20
N LEU A 108 9.99 23.74 -1.34
CA LEU A 108 8.85 23.13 -0.65
C LEU A 108 8.52 23.86 0.66
N GLU A 109 7.23 23.87 1.02
CA GLU A 109 6.76 24.46 2.27
C GLU A 109 7.31 23.73 3.50
N LYS A 110 7.93 24.50 4.39
CA LYS A 110 8.47 24.03 5.66
C LYS A 110 7.37 23.99 6.72
N LEU A 111 7.35 22.91 7.51
CA LEU A 111 6.55 22.81 8.71
C LEU A 111 7.13 23.69 9.83
N HIS A 112 8.47 23.82 9.85
CA HIS A 112 9.23 24.64 10.78
C HIS A 112 10.14 25.57 9.98
N PRO A 113 9.70 26.81 9.69
CA PRO A 113 10.44 27.73 8.82
C PRO A 113 11.87 28.02 9.29
N ASP A 114 12.08 28.08 10.59
CA ASP A 114 13.36 28.52 11.19
C ASP A 114 14.34 27.38 11.48
N SER A 115 14.01 26.14 11.08
CA SER A 115 14.87 24.98 11.31
C SER A 115 15.07 24.14 10.05
N PHE A 116 16.04 23.23 10.10
CA PHE A 116 16.21 22.25 9.04
C PHE A 116 14.98 21.33 8.99
N ASP A 117 14.27 21.34 7.86
CA ASP A 117 13.09 20.51 7.62
C ASP A 117 13.35 19.61 6.41
N PRO A 118 13.70 18.33 6.62
CA PRO A 118 13.97 17.42 5.53
C PRO A 118 12.68 17.07 4.78
N THR A 119 12.72 17.00 3.46
CA THR A 119 11.62 16.45 2.67
C THR A 119 11.56 14.93 2.79
N CYS A 120 10.42 14.34 2.42
CA CYS A 120 10.35 12.90 2.23
C CYS A 120 10.95 12.51 0.88
N ASN A 121 11.63 11.37 0.81
CA ASN A 121 12.28 10.89 -0.40
C ASN A 121 11.76 9.49 -0.81
N PRO A 122 10.53 9.39 -1.35
CA PRO A 122 9.93 8.11 -1.74
C PRO A 122 10.71 7.41 -2.86
N ILE A 123 11.32 8.17 -3.77
CA ILE A 123 12.18 7.63 -4.84
C ILE A 123 13.43 6.99 -4.21
N GLY A 124 14.07 7.68 -3.26
CA GLY A 124 15.20 7.14 -2.49
C GLY A 124 14.83 5.87 -1.73
N GLN A 125 13.64 5.80 -1.14
CA GLN A 125 13.13 4.58 -0.49
C GLN A 125 13.05 3.42 -1.49
N ALA A 126 12.41 3.64 -2.64
CA ALA A 126 12.28 2.63 -3.69
C ALA A 126 13.63 2.15 -4.22
N MET A 127 14.55 3.08 -4.49
CA MET A 127 15.91 2.77 -4.95
C MET A 127 16.70 1.93 -3.94
N LEU A 128 16.63 2.26 -2.66
CA LEU A 128 17.37 1.55 -1.61
C LEU A 128 16.83 0.13 -1.39
N LEU A 129 15.52 -0.05 -1.43
CA LEU A 129 14.91 -1.39 -1.37
C LEU A 129 15.21 -2.19 -2.64
N GLY A 130 15.20 -1.55 -3.82
CA GLY A 130 15.63 -2.17 -5.07
C GLY A 130 17.08 -2.67 -5.03
N LYS A 131 18.00 -1.91 -4.43
CA LYS A 131 19.40 -2.34 -4.20
C LYS A 131 19.54 -3.54 -3.25
N LYS A 132 18.48 -3.89 -2.52
CA LYS A 132 18.41 -5.09 -1.68
C LYS A 132 17.67 -6.24 -2.36
N ASP A 133 17.28 -6.06 -3.62
CA ASP A 133 16.39 -6.93 -4.40
C ASP A 133 15.26 -7.52 -3.56
N THR A 134 14.52 -6.63 -2.87
CA THR A 134 13.26 -7.03 -2.24
C THR A 134 12.29 -7.51 -3.28
N GLN A 135 11.46 -8.49 -2.93
CA GLN A 135 10.53 -9.16 -3.85
C GLN A 135 9.08 -8.74 -3.62
N LEU A 136 8.81 -8.10 -2.47
CA LEU A 136 7.56 -7.43 -2.16
C LEU A 136 7.86 -6.29 -1.18
N ASN A 137 7.28 -5.13 -1.44
CA ASN A 137 7.41 -3.96 -0.58
C ASN A 137 6.08 -3.61 0.09
N LEU A 138 6.13 -3.32 1.39
CA LEU A 138 4.99 -2.85 2.18
C LEU A 138 5.14 -1.35 2.45
N ILE A 139 4.09 -0.58 2.13
CA ILE A 139 3.97 0.81 2.56
C ILE A 139 3.38 0.86 3.98
N ILE A 140 4.12 1.51 4.88
CA ILE A 140 3.72 1.76 6.27
C ILE A 140 3.52 3.27 6.47
N GLY A 141 2.32 3.74 6.14
CA GLY A 141 1.87 5.10 6.39
C GLY A 141 2.70 6.17 5.68
N LEU A 142 2.99 6.00 4.39
CA LEU A 142 3.48 7.13 3.58
C LEU A 142 2.35 8.15 3.36
N CYS A 143 2.71 9.42 3.15
CA CYS A 143 1.72 10.46 2.83
C CYS A 143 1.22 10.29 1.40
N ILE A 144 0.00 10.75 1.12
CA ILE A 144 -0.55 10.81 -0.24
C ILE A 144 0.42 11.52 -1.19
N GLY A 145 0.62 10.96 -2.37
CA GLY A 145 1.58 11.43 -3.37
C GLY A 145 2.98 10.83 -3.18
N HIS A 146 3.45 10.67 -1.93
CA HIS A 146 4.70 9.95 -1.68
C HIS A 146 4.53 8.43 -1.79
N ASP A 147 3.39 7.91 -1.38
CA ASP A 147 3.01 6.50 -1.60
C ASP A 147 2.89 6.16 -3.09
N ILE A 148 2.31 7.06 -3.89
CA ILE A 148 2.20 6.95 -5.34
C ILE A 148 3.59 6.91 -5.97
N LEU A 149 4.45 7.88 -5.65
CA LEU A 149 5.82 7.93 -6.17
C LEU A 149 6.63 6.69 -5.77
N PHE A 150 6.53 6.24 -4.52
CA PHE A 150 7.20 5.02 -4.09
C PHE A 150 6.74 3.81 -4.92
N THR A 151 5.42 3.67 -5.11
CA THR A 151 4.83 2.56 -5.88
C THR A 151 5.27 2.58 -7.34
N GLN A 152 5.28 3.76 -7.96
CA GLN A 152 5.71 3.93 -9.37
C GLN A 152 7.19 3.60 -9.59
N HIS A 153 8.05 3.89 -8.61
CA HIS A 153 9.49 3.70 -8.73
C HIS A 153 10.01 2.40 -8.11
N SER A 154 9.14 1.62 -7.44
CA SER A 154 9.52 0.35 -6.84
C SER A 154 9.83 -0.69 -7.92
N ALA A 155 10.98 -1.36 -7.79
CA ALA A 155 11.37 -2.47 -8.66
C ALA A 155 10.59 -3.77 -8.35
N ALA A 156 9.94 -3.84 -7.19
CA ALA A 156 9.14 -4.96 -6.72
C ALA A 156 7.66 -4.56 -6.60
N PRO A 157 6.72 -5.51 -6.65
CA PRO A 157 5.32 -5.21 -6.36
C PRO A 157 5.17 -4.58 -4.97
N VAL A 158 4.21 -3.67 -4.86
CA VAL A 158 3.95 -2.91 -3.64
C VAL A 158 2.54 -3.18 -3.15
N THR A 159 2.40 -3.38 -1.84
CA THR A 159 1.10 -3.33 -1.15
C THR A 159 1.14 -2.30 -0.04
N THR A 160 0.03 -1.60 0.19
CA THR A 160 -0.10 -0.73 1.34
C THR A 160 -0.67 -1.50 2.52
N PHE A 161 0.10 -1.60 3.61
CA PHE A 161 -0.37 -2.22 4.83
C PHE A 161 -1.09 -1.21 5.73
N ILE A 162 -0.52 -0.02 5.88
CA ILE A 162 -1.15 1.08 6.63
C ILE A 162 -1.27 2.29 5.72
N VAL A 163 -2.51 2.73 5.46
CA VAL A 163 -2.78 4.00 4.79
C VAL A 163 -2.76 5.11 5.84
N LYS A 164 -1.92 6.12 5.65
CA LYS A 164 -1.81 7.20 6.63
C LYS A 164 -3.05 8.08 6.62
N ASP A 165 -3.82 7.98 7.70
CA ASP A 165 -4.82 8.96 8.10
C ASP A 165 -4.56 9.38 9.55
N ARG A 166 -4.18 10.63 9.81
CA ARG A 166 -3.89 11.09 11.18
C ARG A 166 -5.15 11.35 12.00
N VAL A 167 -6.27 11.62 11.33
CA VAL A 167 -7.53 12.00 11.96
C VAL A 167 -8.31 10.74 12.35
N LEU A 168 -8.32 9.74 11.48
CA LEU A 168 -9.10 8.51 11.64
C LEU A 168 -8.26 7.32 12.10
N ALA A 169 -7.18 7.56 12.84
CA ALA A 169 -6.30 6.50 13.37
C ALA A 169 -5.88 5.48 12.29
N HIS A 170 -5.51 5.99 11.11
CA HIS A 170 -5.08 5.22 9.94
C HIS A 170 -6.16 4.29 9.35
N ASN A 171 -7.44 4.61 9.60
CA ASN A 171 -8.61 3.97 9.00
C ASN A 171 -9.38 4.96 8.10
N PRO A 172 -8.89 5.25 6.88
CA PRO A 172 -9.50 6.24 5.99
C PRO A 172 -10.92 5.89 5.55
N ALA A 173 -11.31 4.60 5.60
CA ALA A 173 -12.69 4.18 5.31
C ALA A 173 -13.70 4.80 6.29
N GLY A 174 -13.26 5.20 7.49
CA GLY A 174 -14.11 5.92 8.44
C GLY A 174 -14.70 7.22 7.89
N ALA A 175 -14.05 7.88 6.92
CA ALA A 175 -14.51 9.13 6.33
C ALA A 175 -15.82 8.99 5.54
N ILE A 176 -16.18 7.77 5.13
CA ILE A 176 -17.34 7.51 4.27
C ILE A 176 -18.47 6.72 4.97
N TYR A 177 -18.33 6.42 6.27
CA TYR A 177 -19.34 5.62 6.98
C TYR A 177 -20.41 6.44 7.72
N SER A 178 -20.19 7.75 7.91
CA SER A 178 -21.17 8.61 8.57
C SER A 178 -21.94 9.44 7.55
N GLY A 179 -23.22 9.13 7.34
CA GLY A 179 -24.11 9.92 6.48
C GLY A 179 -24.16 11.41 6.87
N TYR A 180 -24.12 11.72 8.18
CA TYR A 180 -24.01 13.10 8.66
C TYR A 180 -22.71 13.78 8.22
N TYR A 181 -21.58 13.07 8.31
CA TYR A 181 -20.29 13.59 7.86
C TYR A 181 -20.25 13.72 6.32
N LEU A 182 -20.79 12.75 5.60
CA LEU A 182 -20.93 12.78 4.14
C LEU A 182 -21.72 14.01 3.67
N LYS A 183 -22.90 14.24 4.27
CA LYS A 183 -23.73 15.42 3.98
C LYS A 183 -23.01 16.71 4.34
N LYS A 184 -22.45 16.81 5.56
CA LYS A 184 -21.85 18.05 6.07
C LYS A 184 -20.55 18.42 5.34
N THR A 185 -19.68 17.45 5.10
CA THR A 185 -18.32 17.68 4.59
C THR A 185 -18.26 17.56 3.07
N PHE A 186 -19.03 16.64 2.48
CA PHE A 186 -18.96 16.32 1.05
C PHE A 186 -20.25 16.62 0.28
N GLY A 187 -21.33 17.06 0.93
CA GLY A 187 -22.60 17.38 0.27
C GLY A 187 -23.30 16.17 -0.36
N ILE A 188 -23.00 14.96 0.12
CA ILE A 188 -23.62 13.72 -0.36
C ILE A 188 -24.78 13.38 0.57
N ASP A 189 -26.00 13.43 0.03
CA ASP A 189 -27.20 12.89 0.67
C ASP A 189 -27.37 11.42 0.24
N GLU A 190 -27.57 10.53 1.22
CA GLU A 190 -27.93 9.11 1.00
C GLU A 190 -29.37 8.97 0.48
#